data_AF-A0A0F9RGE6-F1
#
_entry.id   AF-A0A0F9RGE6-F1
#
_cell.length_a   1.000
_cell.length_b   1.000
_cell.length_c   1.000
_cell.angle_alpha   90.00
_cell.angle_beta   90.00
_cell.angle_gamma   90.00
#
_symmetry.space_group_name_H-M   'P 1'
#
loop_
_entity.id
_entity.type
_entity.pdbx_description
1 polymer ?
#
loop_
_entity_poly.entity_id
_entity_poly.type
_entity_poly.pdbx_seq_one_letter_code
_entity_poly.pdbx_strand_id
1 'polypeptide(L)'
;MIRTSKHNLHNANTSKLKNISDFVDEYRRVAQIYIDHIWEHGLEWNVKNKKYEFNATYKLDCPKMLSTVKLNKEIGLETFLSGRALKCCINQVCGMLGSATAKQRKRRFISNKQRANHQRVNKRLRKAIRKNKPV
;
A
#
# COMPACT_ATOMS: atom_id res chain seq x y z
N MET A 1 12.35 2.84 -4.04
CA MET A 1 12.63 1.52 -4.63
C MET A 1 12.71 0.53 -3.49
N ILE A 2 11.85 -0.48 -3.47
CA ILE A 2 11.92 -1.56 -2.47
C ILE A 2 12.97 -2.56 -2.96
N ARG A 3 13.97 -2.86 -2.14
CA ARG A 3 15.04 -3.81 -2.46
C ARG A 3 14.84 -5.08 -1.66
N THR A 4 15.13 -6.22 -2.29
CA THR A 4 15.08 -7.53 -1.65
C THR A 4 16.43 -8.21 -1.81
N SER A 5 16.91 -8.87 -0.76
CA SER A 5 18.11 -9.70 -0.77
C SER A 5 17.73 -11.13 -0.39
N LYS A 6 18.38 -12.11 -1.03
CA LYS A 6 18.30 -13.51 -0.62
C LYS A 6 19.37 -13.75 0.44
N HIS A 7 18.99 -14.32 1.57
CA HIS A 7 19.92 -14.71 2.63
C HIS A 7 19.93 -16.24 2.76
N ASN A 8 21.11 -16.82 2.89
CA ASN A 8 21.27 -18.24 3.18
C ASN A 8 21.31 -18.43 4.70
N LEU A 9 20.48 -19.33 5.23
CA LEU A 9 20.36 -19.63 6.66
C LEU A 9 20.91 -21.01 7.04
N HIS A 10 21.65 -21.68 6.15
CA HIS A 10 22.15 -23.05 6.35
C HIS A 10 22.93 -23.23 7.67
N ASN A 11 23.72 -22.23 8.08
CA ASN A 11 24.56 -22.28 9.28
C ASN A 11 23.87 -21.68 10.53
N ALA A 12 22.59 -21.33 10.46
CA ALA A 12 21.87 -20.77 11.60
C ALA A 12 21.42 -21.89 12.54
N ASN A 13 21.59 -21.69 13.85
CA ASN A 13 21.05 -22.61 14.84
C ASN A 13 19.51 -22.51 14.92
N THR A 14 18.89 -23.52 15.53
CA THR A 14 17.42 -23.65 15.63
C THR A 14 16.76 -22.44 16.28
N SER A 15 17.37 -21.87 17.33
CA SER A 15 16.86 -20.68 18.02
C SER A 15 16.86 -19.44 17.13
N LYS A 16 17.94 -19.20 16.39
CA LYS A 16 18.02 -18.09 15.42
C LYS A 16 17.00 -18.25 14.30
N LEU A 17 16.85 -19.47 13.78
CA LEU A 17 15.84 -19.77 12.75
C LEU A 17 14.43 -19.47 13.26
N LYS A 18 14.11 -19.90 14.48
CA LYS A 18 12.82 -19.61 15.12
C LYS A 18 12.58 -18.10 15.25
N ASN A 19 13.55 -17.35 15.79
CA ASN A 19 13.42 -15.90 15.94
C ASN A 19 13.21 -15.18 14.60
N ILE A 20 13.87 -15.64 13.53
CA ILE A 20 13.66 -15.09 12.18
C ILE A 20 12.24 -15.43 11.68
N SER A 21 11.77 -16.66 11.88
CA SER A 21 10.41 -17.05 11.52
C SER A 21 9.38 -16.20 12.25
N ASP A 22 9.49 -16.10 13.58
CA ASP A 22 8.60 -15.31 14.43
C ASP A 22 8.57 -13.84 13.99
N PHE A 23 9.74 -13.26 13.68
CA PHE A 23 9.82 -11.90 13.13
C PHE A 23 9.11 -11.76 11.78
N VAL A 24 9.30 -12.70 10.86
CA VAL A 24 8.69 -12.66 9.52
C VAL A 24 7.18 -12.81 9.59
N ASP A 25 6.69 -13.70 10.45
CA ASP A 25 5.25 -13.94 10.61
C ASP A 25 4.56 -12.74 11.25
N GLU A 26 5.18 -12.14 12.26
CA GLU A 26 4.69 -10.88 12.84
C GLU A 26 4.73 -9.73 11.82
N TYR A 27 5.80 -9.63 11.01
CA TYR A 27 5.91 -8.63 9.96
C TYR A 27 4.79 -8.76 8.91
N ARG A 28 4.44 -9.99 8.54
CA ARG A 28 3.32 -10.28 7.61
C ARG A 28 1.98 -9.91 8.22
N ARG A 29 1.75 -10.27 9.50
CA ARG A 29 0.53 -9.92 10.22
C ARG A 29 0.33 -8.40 10.25
N VAL A 30 1.35 -7.66 10.64
CA VAL A 30 1.31 -6.19 10.68
C VAL A 30 1.13 -5.58 9.28
N ALA A 31 1.79 -6.13 8.25
CA ALA A 31 1.60 -5.68 6.88
C ALA A 31 0.15 -5.85 6.41
N GLN A 32 -0.49 -6.97 6.74
CA GLN A 32 -1.88 -7.23 6.40
C GLN A 32 -2.82 -6.23 7.09
N ILE A 33 -2.62 -5.97 8.39
CA ILE A 33 -3.39 -4.97 9.14
C ILE A 33 -3.28 -3.58 8.49
N TYR A 34 -2.08 -3.17 8.07
CA TYR A 34 -1.92 -1.90 7.36
C TYR A 34 -2.64 -1.90 6.01
N ILE A 35 -2.57 -2.99 5.24
CA ILE A 35 -3.26 -3.09 3.95
C ILE A 35 -4.76 -2.94 4.15
N ASP A 36 -5.35 -3.70 5.08
CA ASP A 36 -6.78 -3.72 5.32
C ASP A 36 -7.25 -2.35 5.80
N HIS A 37 -6.56 -1.77 6.79
CA HIS A 37 -6.91 -0.46 7.32
C HIS A 37 -6.84 0.64 6.24
N ILE A 38 -5.75 0.68 5.46
CA ILE A 38 -5.58 1.68 4.38
C ILE A 38 -6.60 1.48 3.27
N TRP A 39 -6.97 0.23 2.97
CA TRP A 39 -7.92 -0.08 1.92
C TRP A 39 -9.34 0.35 2.29
N GLU A 40 -9.75 0.09 3.53
CA GLU A 40 -11.09 0.39 4.05
C GLU A 40 -11.29 1.87 4.37
N HIS A 41 -10.37 2.45 5.13
CA HIS A 41 -10.52 3.82 5.66
C HIS A 41 -9.89 4.87 4.75
N GLY A 42 -9.07 4.44 3.78
CA GLY A 42 -8.26 5.34 2.99
C GLY A 42 -7.07 5.88 3.78
N LEU A 43 -6.41 6.89 3.22
CA LEU A 43 -5.29 7.54 3.88
C LEU A 43 -5.14 8.99 3.46
N GLU A 44 -5.00 9.89 4.42
CA GLU A 44 -4.76 11.31 4.15
C GLU A 44 -3.35 11.73 4.58
N TRP A 45 -2.67 12.50 3.73
CA TRP A 45 -1.35 13.04 4.07
C TRP A 45 -1.12 14.40 3.44
N ASN A 46 -0.32 15.23 4.13
CA ASN A 46 0.00 16.58 3.68
C ASN A 46 1.46 16.65 3.21
N VAL A 47 1.68 17.23 2.03
CA VAL A 47 3.03 17.52 1.52
C VAL A 47 3.05 18.96 1.01
N LYS A 48 3.93 19.81 1.56
CA LYS A 48 4.12 21.21 1.14
C LYS A 48 2.78 21.98 1.04
N ASN A 49 1.98 21.95 2.10
CA ASN A 49 0.65 22.57 2.19
C ASN A 49 -0.41 22.07 1.20
N LYS A 50 -0.17 20.94 0.53
CA LYS A 50 -1.17 20.26 -0.30
C LYS A 50 -1.64 19.00 0.39
N LYS A 51 -2.96 18.84 0.51
CA LYS A 51 -3.62 17.63 1.03
C LYS A 51 -3.74 16.60 -0.08
N TYR A 52 -3.22 15.41 0.19
CA TYR A 52 -3.36 14.23 -0.66
C TYR A 52 -4.17 13.18 0.08
N GLU A 53 -4.87 12.36 -0.68
CA GLU A 53 -5.68 11.28 -0.13
C GLU A 53 -5.58 10.05 -1.01
N PHE A 54 -5.65 8.89 -0.38
CA PHE A 54 -5.85 7.60 -0.97
C PHE A 54 -7.24 7.13 -0.56
N ASN A 55 -8.03 6.72 -1.53
CA ASN A 55 -9.32 6.09 -1.33
C ASN A 55 -9.51 5.05 -2.45
N ALA A 56 -9.68 3.78 -2.07
CA ALA A 56 -9.84 2.67 -3.00
C ALA A 56 -10.98 2.92 -4.02
N THR A 57 -12.02 3.64 -3.61
CA THR A 57 -13.19 3.92 -4.45
C THR A 57 -12.91 4.99 -5.48
N TYR A 58 -12.43 6.18 -5.09
CA TYR A 58 -12.38 7.34 -5.99
C TYR A 58 -10.97 7.87 -6.30
N LYS A 59 -9.98 7.71 -5.43
CA LYS A 59 -8.65 8.30 -5.61
C LYS A 59 -7.52 7.34 -5.26
N LEU A 60 -6.89 6.80 -6.30
CA LEU A 60 -5.94 5.69 -6.20
C LEU A 60 -4.48 6.13 -6.10
N ASP A 61 -4.22 7.34 -5.60
CA ASP A 61 -2.85 7.81 -5.39
C ASP A 61 -2.36 7.36 -4.03
N CYS A 62 -1.24 6.63 -4.01
CA CYS A 62 -0.64 6.12 -2.79
C CYS A 62 0.65 6.90 -2.51
N PRO A 63 0.92 7.28 -1.26
CA PRO A 63 2.16 7.98 -0.88
C PRO A 63 3.38 7.09 -1.10
N LYS A 64 4.54 7.71 -1.35
CA LYS A 64 5.82 6.97 -1.43
C LYS A 64 6.38 6.64 -0.05
N MET A 65 6.11 7.50 0.93
CA MET A 65 6.57 7.37 2.32
C MET A 65 5.52 7.97 3.25
N LEU A 66 5.27 7.30 4.38
CA LEU A 66 4.33 7.76 5.40
C LEU A 66 4.95 7.79 6.78
N SER A 67 4.48 8.70 7.62
CA SER A 67 4.79 8.66 9.05
C SER A 67 3.99 7.53 9.71
N THR A 68 4.67 6.67 10.46
CA THR A 68 4.06 5.54 11.18
C THR A 68 3.34 5.98 12.45
N VAL A 69 3.70 7.13 13.03
CA VAL A 69 3.25 7.53 14.38
C VAL A 69 1.75 7.70 14.45
N LYS A 70 1.16 8.43 13.49
CA LYS A 70 -0.28 8.69 13.46
C LYS A 70 -1.07 7.40 13.19
N LEU A 71 -0.65 6.65 12.17
CA LEU A 71 -1.34 5.43 11.75
C LEU A 71 -1.31 4.35 12.83
N ASN A 72 -0.18 4.17 13.51
CA ASN A 72 -0.08 3.17 14.57
C ASN A 72 -0.99 3.50 15.76
N LYS A 73 -1.16 4.79 16.06
CA LYS A 73 -2.07 5.26 17.11
C LYS A 73 -3.54 5.03 16.73
N GLU A 74 -3.90 5.27 15.47
CA GLU A 74 -5.25 5.06 14.94
C GLU A 74 -5.63 3.57 14.92
N ILE A 75 -4.68 2.70 14.56
CA ILE A 75 -4.88 1.25 14.50
C ILE A 75 -4.87 0.61 15.91
N GLY A 76 -4.23 1.24 16.90
CA GLY A 76 -3.98 0.58 18.19
C GLY A 76 -3.05 -0.62 18.04
N LEU A 77 -1.99 -0.47 17.22
CA LEU A 77 -1.14 -1.60 16.82
C LEU A 77 -0.26 -2.08 17.97
N GLU A 78 -0.55 -3.27 18.48
CA GLU A 78 0.34 -4.01 19.40
C GLU A 78 1.24 -4.97 18.63
N THR A 79 2.55 -4.83 18.84
CA THR A 79 3.58 -5.61 18.14
C THR A 79 4.94 -5.48 18.83
N PHE A 80 5.75 -6.53 18.77
CA PHE A 80 7.15 -6.49 19.24
C PHE A 80 8.12 -5.91 18.19
N LEU A 81 7.62 -5.55 16.99
CA LEU A 81 8.45 -4.99 15.94
C LEU A 81 8.99 -3.61 16.34
N SER A 82 10.28 -3.39 16.09
CA SER A 82 10.89 -2.07 16.29
C SER A 82 10.23 -0.99 15.41
N GLY A 83 10.28 0.27 15.85
CA GLY A 83 9.77 1.40 15.07
C GLY A 83 10.38 1.51 13.66
N ARG A 84 11.65 1.08 13.48
CA ARG A 84 12.29 1.01 12.16
C ARG A 84 11.67 -0.08 11.28
N ALA A 85 11.39 -1.26 11.84
CA ALA A 85 10.72 -2.34 11.12
C ALA A 85 9.31 -1.92 10.67
N LEU A 86 8.55 -1.27 11.55
CA LEU A 86 7.23 -0.71 11.22
C LEU A 86 7.30 0.34 10.11
N LYS A 87 8.28 1.24 10.17
CA LYS A 87 8.52 2.24 9.12
C LYS A 87 8.84 1.60 7.76
N CYS A 88 9.61 0.53 7.76
CA CYS A 88 9.87 -0.23 6.53
C CYS A 88 8.61 -0.94 6.04
N CYS A 89 7.83 -1.53 6.95
CA CYS A 89 6.60 -2.25 6.65
C CYS A 89 5.58 -1.36 5.95
N ILE A 90 5.26 -0.20 6.52
CA ILE A 90 4.31 0.73 5.92
C ILE A 90 4.76 1.21 4.52
N ASN A 91 6.05 1.46 4.33
CA ASN A 91 6.58 1.87 3.03
C ASN A 91 6.46 0.75 1.99
N GLN A 92 6.64 -0.51 2.42
CA GLN A 92 6.43 -1.67 1.55
C GLN A 92 4.95 -1.82 1.19
N VAL A 93 4.06 -1.72 2.17
CA VAL A 93 2.60 -1.74 1.98
C VAL A 93 2.15 -0.66 0.99
N CYS A 94 2.64 0.57 1.14
CA CYS A 94 2.36 1.66 0.19
C CYS A 94 2.86 1.33 -1.23
N GLY A 95 4.04 0.71 -1.35
CA GLY A 95 4.55 0.25 -2.63
C GLY A 95 3.66 -0.81 -3.27
N MET A 96 3.16 -1.77 -2.47
CA MET A 96 2.25 -2.82 -2.92
C MET A 96 0.92 -2.24 -3.40
N LEU A 97 0.27 -1.39 -2.59
CA LEU A 97 -0.98 -0.71 -2.92
C LEU A 97 -0.83 0.18 -4.16
N GLY A 98 0.26 0.96 -4.23
CA GLY A 98 0.55 1.80 -5.38
C GLY A 98 0.74 1.01 -6.68
N SER A 99 1.34 -0.18 -6.58
CA SER A 99 1.58 -1.08 -7.72
C SER A 99 0.28 -1.77 -8.17
N ALA A 100 -0.51 -2.28 -7.22
CA ALA A 100 -1.81 -2.89 -7.48
C ALA A 100 -2.79 -1.90 -8.16
N THR A 101 -2.76 -0.64 -7.73
CA THR A 101 -3.67 0.39 -8.24
C THR A 101 -3.14 1.15 -9.46
N ALA A 102 -1.86 0.98 -9.84
CA ALA A 102 -1.22 1.71 -10.94
C ALA A 102 -1.97 1.58 -12.28
N LYS A 103 -2.40 0.37 -12.63
CA LYS A 103 -3.12 0.11 -13.89
C LYS A 103 -4.48 0.79 -13.90
N GLN A 104 -5.20 0.74 -12.78
CA GLN A 104 -6.52 1.34 -12.65
C GLN A 104 -6.45 2.87 -12.66
N ARG A 105 -5.44 3.44 -12.00
CA ARG A 105 -5.14 4.88 -12.04
C ARG A 105 -4.88 5.39 -13.46
N LYS A 106 -4.06 4.70 -14.25
CA LYS A 106 -3.82 5.04 -15.68
C LYS A 106 -5.12 5.00 -16.50
N ARG A 107 -5.97 4.00 -16.29
CA ARG A 107 -7.26 3.89 -16.98
C ARG A 107 -8.19 5.05 -16.64
N ARG A 108 -8.29 5.43 -15.36
CA ARG A 108 -9.07 6.58 -14.92
C ARG A 108 -8.55 7.88 -15.52
N PHE A 109 -7.23 8.07 -15.53
CA PHE A 109 -6.60 9.24 -16.14
C PHE A 109 -6.96 9.38 -17.63
N ILE A 110 -6.82 8.32 -18.42
CA ILE A 110 -7.18 8.33 -19.85
C ILE A 110 -8.68 8.60 -20.04
N SER A 111 -9.54 7.97 -19.25
CA SER A 111 -10.99 8.20 -19.30
C SER A 111 -11.33 9.67 -19.00
N ASN A 112 -10.70 10.27 -18.00
CA ASN A 112 -10.92 11.67 -17.63
C ASN A 112 -10.42 12.62 -18.72
N LYS A 113 -9.24 12.33 -19.30
CA LYS A 113 -8.70 13.10 -20.45
C LYS A 113 -9.63 13.04 -21.68
N GLN A 114 -10.18 11.87 -22.00
CA GLN A 114 -11.15 11.74 -23.10
C GLN A 114 -12.43 12.55 -22.84
N ARG A 115 -12.94 12.53 -21.61
CA ARG A 115 -14.11 13.34 -21.22
C ARG A 115 -13.84 14.83 -21.33
N ALA A 116 -12.67 15.28 -20.85
CA ALA A 116 -12.26 16.68 -20.92
C ALA A 116 -12.14 17.18 -22.38
N ASN A 117 -11.72 16.31 -23.29
CA ASN A 117 -11.63 16.63 -24.72
C ASN A 117 -12.97 16.41 -25.48
N HIS A 118 -14.10 16.25 -24.77
CA HIS A 118 -15.43 15.94 -25.33
C HIS A 118 -15.48 14.68 -26.23
N GLN A 119 -14.53 13.76 -26.07
CA GLN A 119 -14.47 12.51 -26.83
C GLN A 119 -15.33 11.42 -26.17
N ARG A 120 -15.95 10.57 -27.00
CA ARG A 120 -16.65 9.38 -26.51
C ARG A 120 -15.63 8.40 -25.89
N VAL A 121 -15.75 8.19 -24.58
CA VAL A 121 -14.89 7.22 -23.87
C VAL A 121 -15.11 5.80 -24.41
N ASN A 122 -14.02 5.14 -24.77
CA ASN A 122 -14.02 3.79 -25.36
C ASN A 122 -14.80 2.78 -24.46
N LYS A 123 -15.73 2.02 -25.06
CA LYS A 123 -16.56 1.01 -24.36
C LYS A 123 -15.72 -0.03 -23.61
N ARG A 124 -14.59 -0.48 -24.20
CA ARG A 124 -13.67 -1.45 -23.57
C ARG A 124 -13.02 -0.86 -22.32
N LEU A 125 -12.61 0.41 -22.36
CA LEU A 125 -12.05 1.12 -21.22
C LEU A 125 -13.07 1.27 -20.08
N ARG A 126 -14.32 1.64 -20.41
CA ARG A 126 -15.42 1.72 -19.42
C ARG A 126 -15.67 0.37 -18.74
N LYS A 127 -15.72 -0.72 -19.51
CA LYS A 127 -15.91 -2.08 -18.97
C LYS A 127 -14.75 -2.49 -18.05
N ALA A 128 -13.51 -2.19 -18.44
CA ALA A 128 -12.32 -2.49 -17.64
C ALA A 128 -12.26 -1.69 -16.33
N ILE A 129 -12.70 -0.43 -16.33
CA ILE A 129 -12.80 0.38 -15.11
C ILE A 129 -13.87 -0.20 -14.16
N ARG A 130 -15.03 -0.60 -14.69
CA ARG A 130 -16.12 -1.20 -13.91
C ARG A 130 -15.77 -2.56 -13.32
N LYS A 131 -15.08 -3.43 -14.06
CA LYS A 131 -14.64 -4.76 -13.57
C LYS A 131 -13.65 -4.68 -12.41
N ASN A 132 -12.79 -3.65 -12.38
CA ASN A 132 -11.83 -3.42 -11.31
C ASN A 132 -12.35 -2.36 -10.31
N LYS A 133 -13.65 -2.35 -10.04
CA LYS A 133 -14.12 -1.71 -8.81
C LYS A 133 -13.62 -2.58 -7.66
N PRO A 134 -12.84 -2.04 -6.71
CA PRO A 134 -12.69 -2.73 -5.43
C PRO A 134 -14.10 -2.89 -4.84
N VAL A 135 -14.42 -4.12 -4.45
CA VAL A 135 -15.63 -4.45 -3.69
C VAL A 135 -15.54 -3.74 -2.36
#